data_AF-A0A920ENM5-F1
#
_entry.id   AF-A0A920ENM5-F1
#
_cell.length_a   1.000
_cell.length_b   1.000
_cell.length_c   1.000
_cell.angle_alpha   90.00
_cell.angle_beta   90.00
_cell.angle_gamma   90.00
#
_symmetry.space_group_name_H-M   'P 1'
#
loop_
_entity.id
_entity.type
_entity.pdbx_description
1 polymer ?
#
loop_
_entity_poly.entity_id
_entity_poly.type
_entity_poly.pdbx_seq_one_letter_code
_entity_poly.pdbx_strand_id
1 'polypeptide(L)'
;MRTGVNARSNRYVSERGRRVGFSSSDTYRHPNESGFLESTLEAIANRTIHMYHTEGAGGGHAPDVIRVAGEMNCLPSSTNPTNPFTVNTFDEHLDMTMVCHHLSPSIPEDVAFAESRIRAQTIAA
;
A
#
# COMPACT_ATOMS: atom_id res chain seq x y z
N MET A 1 -5.75 -0.64 22.00
CA MET A 1 -6.27 -0.34 20.65
C MET A 1 -6.00 -1.55 19.76
N ARG A 2 -6.99 -2.04 19.02
CA ARG A 2 -6.81 -3.14 18.07
C ARG A 2 -6.19 -2.54 16.81
N THR A 3 -4.91 -2.79 16.60
CA THR A 3 -4.16 -2.44 15.38
C THR A 3 -4.93 -2.89 14.13
N GLY A 4 -5.11 -2.02 13.13
CA GLY A 4 -5.81 -2.29 11.87
C GLY A 4 -5.23 -3.43 11.02
N VAL A 5 -4.07 -3.96 11.41
CA VAL A 5 -3.49 -5.15 10.81
C VAL A 5 -4.30 -6.38 11.20
N ASN A 6 -4.87 -7.06 10.22
CA ASN A 6 -5.69 -8.26 10.43
C ASN A 6 -4.84 -9.50 10.79
N ALA A 7 -4.09 -9.42 11.89
CA ALA A 7 -3.28 -10.52 12.44
C ALA A 7 -4.11 -11.79 12.70
N ARG A 8 -5.43 -11.64 12.92
CA ARG A 8 -6.38 -12.76 13.04
C ARG A 8 -6.56 -13.53 11.75
N SER A 9 -6.72 -12.84 10.62
CA SER A 9 -6.84 -13.50 9.30
C SER A 9 -5.60 -14.32 8.97
N ASN A 10 -4.42 -13.80 9.28
CA ASN A 10 -3.16 -14.47 8.94
C ASN A 10 -2.94 -15.74 9.77
N ARG A 11 -3.32 -15.73 11.07
CA ARG A 11 -3.32 -16.95 11.90
C ARG A 11 -4.29 -18.01 11.37
N TYR A 12 -5.53 -17.61 11.07
CA TYR A 12 -6.56 -18.53 10.59
C TYR A 12 -6.20 -19.18 9.25
N VAL A 13 -5.54 -18.42 8.37
CA VAL A 13 -5.16 -18.89 7.04
C VAL A 13 -3.93 -19.79 7.09
N SER A 14 -2.96 -19.50 7.96
CA SER A 14 -1.81 -20.39 8.18
C SER A 14 -2.23 -21.77 8.69
N GLU A 15 -3.21 -21.82 9.60
CA GLU A 15 -3.76 -23.08 10.14
C GLU A 15 -4.45 -23.93 9.04
N ARG A 16 -4.81 -23.32 7.90
CA ARG A 16 -5.53 -23.97 6.80
C ARG A 16 -4.68 -24.19 5.54
N GLY A 17 -3.38 -23.90 5.59
CA GLY A 17 -2.48 -24.04 4.45
C GLY A 17 -2.87 -23.18 3.23
N ARG A 18 -3.55 -22.05 3.46
CA ARG A 18 -3.95 -21.11 2.41
C ARG A 18 -3.02 -19.88 2.41
N ARG A 19 -3.07 -19.06 1.36
CA ARG A 19 -2.32 -17.78 1.28
C ARG A 19 -3.21 -16.62 1.69
N VAL A 20 -2.64 -15.63 2.39
CA VAL A 20 -3.28 -14.33 2.64
C VAL A 20 -2.75 -13.31 1.65
N GLY A 21 -3.64 -12.67 0.91
CA GLY A 21 -3.35 -11.43 0.18
C GLY A 21 -3.58 -10.23 1.08
N PHE A 22 -2.71 -9.24 1.00
CA PHE A 22 -2.74 -8.03 1.79
C PHE A 22 -2.51 -6.81 0.92
N SER A 23 -3.45 -5.89 1.00
CA SER A 23 -3.32 -4.50 0.57
C SER A 23 -3.40 -3.69 1.86
N SER A 24 -2.35 -2.95 2.22
CA SER A 24 -2.40 -2.14 3.44
C SER A 24 -3.47 -1.07 3.28
N SER A 25 -4.48 -1.12 4.15
CA SER A 25 -5.59 -0.15 4.19
C SER A 25 -5.24 1.11 4.99
N ASP A 26 -4.07 1.15 5.65
CA ASP A 26 -3.62 2.28 6.47
C ASP A 26 -3.20 3.49 5.61
N THR A 27 -3.66 3.58 4.36
CA THR A 27 -3.61 4.81 3.55
C THR A 27 -4.98 5.34 3.17
N TYR A 28 -6.07 4.87 3.79
CA TYR A 28 -7.41 5.39 3.48
C TYR A 28 -7.77 6.55 4.42
N ARG A 29 -7.86 7.78 3.86
CA ARG A 29 -8.33 9.02 4.52
C ARG A 29 -7.43 9.60 5.63
N HIS A 30 -6.75 8.78 6.42
CA HIS A 30 -5.67 9.18 7.32
C HIS A 30 -4.47 8.23 7.12
N PRO A 31 -3.40 8.67 6.46
CA PRO A 31 -2.25 7.81 6.22
C PRO A 31 -1.58 7.42 7.54
N ASN A 32 -1.21 6.14 7.63
CA ASN A 32 -0.57 5.49 8.77
C ASN A 32 -1.40 5.56 10.07
N GLU A 33 -2.73 5.52 9.97
CA GLU A 33 -3.67 5.63 11.10
C GLU A 33 -3.39 4.60 12.22
N SER A 34 -3.15 3.34 11.87
CA SER A 34 -2.88 2.28 12.85
C SER A 34 -1.40 2.13 13.23
N GLY A 35 -0.51 2.91 12.60
CA GLY A 35 0.94 2.79 12.69
C GLY A 35 1.63 2.85 11.32
N PHE A 36 2.97 2.89 11.36
CA PHE A 36 3.82 2.85 10.17
C PHE A 36 4.05 1.40 9.69
N LEU A 37 4.79 1.24 8.59
CA LEU A 37 5.07 -0.06 7.99
C LEU A 37 5.64 -1.07 9.01
N GLU A 38 6.50 -0.62 9.91
CA GLU A 38 7.10 -1.45 10.96
C GLU A 38 6.05 -2.11 11.83
N SER A 39 5.02 -1.38 12.25
CA SER A 39 3.91 -1.91 13.05
C SER A 39 3.15 -2.99 12.27
N THR A 40 3.03 -2.83 10.95
CA THR A 40 2.44 -3.84 10.07
C THR A 40 3.32 -5.08 9.95
N LEU A 41 4.63 -4.93 9.79
CA LEU A 41 5.58 -6.04 9.75
C LEU A 41 5.61 -6.82 11.07
N GLU A 42 5.63 -6.12 12.20
CA GLU A 42 5.52 -6.71 13.54
C GLU A 42 4.23 -7.52 13.68
N ALA A 43 3.10 -6.98 13.22
CA ALA A 43 1.82 -7.66 13.26
C ALA A 43 1.72 -8.84 12.27
N ILE A 44 2.44 -8.81 11.13
CA ILE A 44 2.61 -9.97 10.24
C ILE A 44 3.39 -11.08 10.95
N ALA A 45 4.34 -10.73 11.82
CA ALA A 45 5.10 -11.64 12.67
C ALA A 45 5.76 -12.78 11.87
N ASN A 46 6.51 -12.43 10.82
CA ASN A 46 7.24 -13.33 9.93
C ASN A 46 6.42 -14.43 9.24
N ARG A 47 5.09 -14.34 9.26
CA ARG A 47 4.24 -15.27 8.49
C ARG A 47 4.28 -14.93 7.01
N THR A 48 4.21 -15.95 6.16
CA THR A 48 4.14 -15.79 4.71
C THR A 48 2.90 -14.98 4.33
N ILE A 49 3.09 -13.88 3.59
CA ILE A 49 2.00 -13.00 3.17
C ILE A 49 2.24 -12.49 1.75
N HIS A 50 1.18 -12.43 0.94
CA HIS A 50 1.23 -11.84 -0.40
C HIS A 50 0.89 -10.36 -0.31
N MET A 51 1.82 -9.51 -0.71
CA MET A 51 1.69 -8.06 -0.68
C MET A 51 1.28 -7.58 -2.08
N TYR A 52 0.08 -7.00 -2.20
CA TYR A 52 -0.38 -6.42 -3.46
C TYR A 52 0.24 -5.04 -3.71
N HIS A 53 0.36 -4.66 -4.99
CA HIS A 53 0.77 -3.35 -5.49
C HIS A 53 1.87 -2.69 -4.64
N THR A 54 2.98 -3.42 -4.52
CA THR A 54 4.09 -3.12 -3.59
C THR A 54 4.80 -1.80 -3.86
N GLU A 55 4.66 -1.21 -5.05
CA GLU A 55 5.19 0.14 -5.32
C GLU A 55 4.42 1.23 -4.56
N GLY A 56 3.18 0.92 -4.15
CA GLY A 56 2.34 1.75 -3.27
C GLY A 56 1.32 2.64 -3.97
N ALA A 57 1.35 2.78 -5.30
CA ALA A 57 0.37 3.60 -6.02
C ALA A 57 -1.04 2.99 -5.90
N GLY A 58 -1.13 1.66 -6.02
CA GLY A 58 -2.35 0.90 -5.77
C GLY A 58 -2.85 0.94 -4.32
N GLY A 59 -2.01 1.33 -3.35
CA GLY A 59 -2.35 1.47 -1.94
C GLY A 59 -1.29 0.89 -0.99
N GLY A 60 -1.30 1.35 0.26
CA GLY A 60 -0.42 0.88 1.32
C GLY A 60 0.57 1.93 1.81
N HIS A 61 1.17 1.68 2.99
CA HIS A 61 1.93 2.66 3.78
C HIS A 61 2.74 3.66 2.93
N ALA A 62 2.32 4.92 2.99
CA ALA A 62 3.04 6.00 2.35
C ALA A 62 4.16 6.49 3.30
N PRO A 63 5.40 6.69 2.79
CA PRO A 63 5.87 6.44 1.43
C PRO A 63 6.51 5.04 1.24
N ASP A 64 6.67 4.23 2.26
CA ASP A 64 7.74 3.24 2.26
C ASP A 64 7.29 1.78 2.11
N VAL A 65 6.04 1.51 1.74
CA VAL A 65 5.52 0.14 1.54
C VAL A 65 6.37 -0.72 0.58
N ILE A 66 7.09 -0.12 -0.37
CA ILE A 66 8.00 -0.85 -1.28
C ILE A 66 9.10 -1.64 -0.55
N ARG A 67 9.43 -1.27 0.69
CA ARG A 67 10.40 -2.00 1.52
C ARG A 67 10.01 -3.46 1.75
N VAL A 68 8.74 -3.82 1.65
CA VAL A 68 8.28 -5.22 1.80
C VAL A 68 8.83 -6.15 0.73
N ALA A 69 9.33 -5.62 -0.40
CA ALA A 69 10.05 -6.43 -1.40
C ALA A 69 11.38 -6.99 -0.86
N GLY A 70 11.95 -6.39 0.20
CA GLY A 70 13.14 -6.89 0.89
C GLY A 70 12.86 -7.89 2.02
N GLU A 71 11.60 -8.14 2.37
CA GLU A 71 11.22 -9.00 3.47
C GLU A 71 11.05 -10.46 3.02
N MET A 72 11.78 -11.38 3.67
CA MET A 72 11.85 -12.80 3.26
C MET A 72 10.51 -13.54 3.30
N ASN A 73 9.60 -13.12 4.16
CA ASN A 73 8.27 -13.71 4.32
C ASN A 73 7.20 -13.01 3.47
N CYS A 74 7.57 -11.97 2.71
CA CYS A 74 6.67 -11.28 1.81
C CYS A 74 6.80 -11.84 0.39
N LEU A 75 5.66 -12.13 -0.24
CA LEU A 75 5.57 -12.43 -1.67
C LEU A 75 5.10 -11.12 -2.32
N PRO A 76 5.98 -10.30 -2.93
CA PRO A 76 5.58 -9.03 -3.51
C PRO A 76 4.93 -9.19 -4.88
N SER A 77 3.93 -8.37 -5.18
CA SER A 77 3.41 -8.20 -6.55
C SER A 77 3.20 -6.72 -6.88
N SER A 78 3.15 -6.41 -8.18
CA SER A 78 2.73 -5.11 -8.70
C SER A 78 1.34 -5.23 -9.32
N THR A 79 0.65 -4.10 -9.51
CA THR A 79 -0.51 -4.03 -10.40
C THR A 79 -0.14 -3.39 -11.73
N ASN A 80 -0.91 -3.67 -12.77
CA ASN A 80 -0.53 -3.32 -14.15
C ASN A 80 -0.43 -1.82 -14.47
N PRO A 81 -1.25 -0.91 -13.91
CA PRO A 81 -1.27 0.50 -14.35
C PRO A 81 0.07 1.25 -14.25
N THR A 82 0.95 0.83 -13.33
CA THR A 82 2.26 1.44 -13.11
C THR A 82 3.38 0.78 -13.92
N ASN A 83 3.09 -0.23 -14.76
CA ASN A 83 4.09 -1.06 -15.44
C ASN A 83 3.94 -1.06 -16.98
N PRO A 84 4.91 -0.52 -17.74
CA PRO A 84 6.10 0.20 -17.30
C PRO A 84 5.80 1.64 -16.86
N PHE A 85 6.74 2.29 -16.19
CA PHE A 85 6.69 3.74 -15.97
C PHE A 85 6.85 4.49 -17.30
N THR A 86 5.91 5.36 -17.63
CA THR A 86 5.89 6.18 -18.85
C THR A 86 5.72 7.66 -18.53
N VAL A 87 5.85 8.51 -19.55
CA VAL A 87 5.70 9.96 -19.42
C VAL A 87 4.33 10.40 -18.87
N ASN A 88 3.27 9.59 -19.06
CA ASN A 88 1.92 9.93 -18.60
C ASN A 88 1.57 9.30 -17.26
N THR A 89 2.39 8.38 -16.74
CA THR A 89 2.02 7.52 -15.62
C THR A 89 1.74 8.33 -14.35
N PHE A 90 2.53 9.37 -14.05
CA PHE A 90 2.33 10.18 -12.85
C PHE A 90 1.01 10.97 -12.91
N ASP A 91 0.80 11.74 -13.98
CA ASP A 91 -0.38 12.61 -14.12
C ASP A 91 -1.68 11.79 -14.17
N GLU A 92 -1.68 10.67 -14.91
CA GLU A 92 -2.82 9.75 -14.97
C GLU A 92 -3.17 9.19 -13.59
N HIS A 93 -2.17 8.75 -12.83
CA HIS A 93 -2.41 8.14 -11.53
C HIS A 93 -2.78 9.15 -10.45
N LEU A 94 -2.25 10.37 -10.53
CA LEU A 94 -2.64 11.45 -9.63
C LEU A 94 -4.11 11.78 -9.83
N ASP A 95 -4.54 12.01 -11.08
CA ASP A 95 -5.94 12.30 -11.41
C ASP A 95 -6.86 11.11 -11.05
N MET A 96 -6.46 9.88 -11.39
CA MET A 96 -7.18 8.67 -11.00
C MET A 96 -7.37 8.59 -9.48
N THR A 97 -6.34 8.90 -8.69
CA THR A 97 -6.43 8.88 -7.22
C THR A 97 -7.39 9.95 -6.72
N MET A 98 -7.32 11.16 -7.27
CA MET A 98 -8.22 12.25 -6.91
C MET A 98 -9.68 11.87 -7.17
N VAL A 99 -9.97 11.28 -8.33
CA VAL A 99 -11.32 10.82 -8.71
C VAL A 99 -11.77 9.64 -7.85
N CYS A 100 -10.98 8.58 -7.73
CA CYS A 100 -11.36 7.37 -7.00
C CYS A 100 -11.64 7.64 -5.51
N HIS A 101 -10.98 8.64 -4.93
CA HIS A 101 -11.14 9.00 -3.52
C HIS A 101 -12.05 10.22 -3.29
N HIS A 102 -12.67 10.76 -4.33
CA HIS A 102 -13.54 11.94 -4.28
C HIS A 102 -12.86 13.15 -3.63
N LEU A 103 -11.58 13.34 -3.95
CA LEU A 103 -10.74 14.42 -3.43
C LEU A 103 -10.95 15.70 -4.24
N SER A 104 -10.77 16.85 -3.59
CA SER A 104 -10.86 18.15 -4.26
C SER A 104 -9.47 18.74 -4.51
N PRO A 105 -9.16 19.16 -5.76
CA PRO A 105 -7.91 19.89 -6.03
C PRO A 105 -7.89 21.28 -5.37
N SER A 106 -9.03 21.78 -4.88
CA SER A 106 -9.11 23.03 -4.14
C SER A 106 -8.73 22.90 -2.66
N ILE A 107 -8.56 21.67 -2.15
CA ILE A 107 -8.25 21.39 -0.75
C ILE A 107 -6.79 20.93 -0.68
N PRO A 108 -5.88 21.70 -0.04
CA PRO A 108 -4.45 21.35 0.01
C PRO A 108 -4.16 19.99 0.64
N GLU A 109 -4.93 19.58 1.65
CA GLU A 109 -4.77 18.30 2.34
C GLU A 109 -5.11 17.11 1.43
N ASP A 110 -6.10 17.27 0.56
CA ASP A 110 -6.52 16.26 -0.42
C ASP A 110 -5.44 16.06 -1.49
N VAL A 111 -4.85 17.16 -1.97
CA VAL A 111 -3.72 17.13 -2.91
C VAL A 111 -2.50 16.48 -2.25
N ALA A 112 -2.15 16.89 -1.02
CA ALA A 112 -1.04 16.34 -0.28
C ALA A 112 -1.21 14.83 -0.03
N PHE A 113 -2.43 14.38 0.24
CA PHE A 113 -2.74 12.95 0.34
C PHE A 113 -2.47 12.22 -0.98
N ALA A 114 -2.96 12.73 -2.11
CA ALA A 114 -2.78 12.10 -3.41
C ALA A 114 -1.29 12.05 -3.83
N GLU A 115 -0.55 13.14 -3.63
CA GLU A 115 0.89 13.22 -3.91
C GLU A 115 1.73 12.34 -2.98
N SER A 116 1.29 12.12 -1.73
CA SER A 116 1.96 11.19 -0.81
C SER A 116 1.88 9.73 -1.29
N ARG A 117 0.85 9.40 -2.06
CA ARG A 117 0.59 8.05 -2.56
C ARG A 117 1.21 7.84 -3.94
N ILE A 118 0.96 8.75 -4.87
CA ILE A 118 1.44 8.67 -6.26
C ILE A 118 2.81 9.30 -6.37
N ARG A 119 3.84 8.47 -6.55
CA ARG A 119 5.25 8.91 -6.49
C ARG A 119 6.04 8.31 -7.64
N ALA A 120 6.56 9.18 -8.50
CA ALA A 120 7.37 8.75 -9.65
C ALA A 120 8.59 7.93 -9.21
N GLN A 121 9.18 8.26 -8.06
CA GLN A 121 10.37 7.58 -7.54
C GLN A 121 10.11 6.12 -7.20
N THR A 122 8.98 5.78 -6.56
CA THR A 122 8.69 4.38 -6.20
C THR A 122 8.04 3.60 -7.33
N ILE A 123 7.37 4.27 -8.27
CA ILE A 123 6.86 3.62 -9.49
C ILE A 123 8.01 3.23 -10.43
N ALA A 124 9.10 4.02 -10.47
CA ALA A 124 10.25 3.78 -11.33
C ALA A 124 11.38 2.91 -10.71
N ALA A 125 11.35 2.70 -9.39
CA ALA A 125 12.35 1.91 -8.65
C ALA A 125 12.25 0.41 -8.94
#